data_AF-A0AAN6ZJQ0-F1
#
_entry.id   AF-A0AAN6ZJQ0-F1
#
_cell.length_a   1.000
_cell.length_b   1.000
_cell.length_c   1.000
_cell.angle_alpha   90.00
_cell.angle_beta   90.00
_cell.angle_gamma   90.00
#
_symmetry.space_group_name_H-M   'P 1'
#
loop_
_entity.id
_entity.type
_entity.pdbx_description
1 polymer ?
#
loop_
_entity_poly.entity_id
_entity_poly.type
_entity_poly.pdbx_seq_one_letter_code
_entity_poly.pdbx_strand_id
1 'polypeptide(L)'
;MEPAAKAAAGTAQRVFKEIHGVVVSAGKMDRTVKVRVAGRRWNSFIKKHFDDPKTHLVHDPNNSLRLGDIVAITPGWRTSQSKRHVIKHIIAPGSGVPIEDRPEIPTELERTAKRETERALKDTRRMVRQLEARVDQRLAATGKLVKKTEHAMRLGAGILGVAWPGDENARKHGKRRG
;
A
#
# COMPACT_ATOMS: atom_id res chain seq x y z
N MET A 1 23.87 1.97 6.95
CA MET A 1 23.37 0.62 6.63
C MET A 1 22.32 0.80 5.55
N GLU A 2 22.75 0.77 4.30
CA GLU A 2 21.91 0.97 3.11
C GLU A 2 20.84 -0.14 3.06
N PRO A 3 19.54 0.15 2.91
CA PRO A 3 18.55 -0.90 2.80
C PRO A 3 18.84 -1.71 1.55
N ALA A 4 19.16 -3.00 1.73
CA ALA A 4 19.45 -3.94 0.67
C ALA A 4 18.45 -3.80 -0.48
N ALA A 5 18.95 -3.33 -1.62
CA ALA A 5 18.24 -3.23 -2.88
C ALA A 5 17.81 -4.63 -3.32
N LYS A 6 16.68 -5.10 -2.79
CA LYS A 6 16.03 -6.30 -3.28
C LYS A 6 15.70 -6.03 -4.74
N ALA A 7 16.41 -6.73 -5.62
CA ALA A 7 16.36 -6.65 -7.08
C ALA A 7 15.14 -5.88 -7.56
N ALA A 8 15.37 -4.66 -8.04
CA ALA A 8 14.42 -3.95 -8.86
C ALA A 8 14.12 -4.86 -10.04
N ALA A 9 13.13 -5.74 -9.89
CA ALA A 9 12.49 -6.40 -10.99
C ALA A 9 11.82 -5.26 -11.74
N GLY A 10 12.61 -4.63 -12.62
CA GLY A 10 12.19 -3.63 -13.57
C GLY A 10 11.03 -4.26 -14.30
N THR A 11 9.83 -3.94 -13.82
CA THR A 11 8.63 -4.46 -14.43
C THR A 11 8.61 -3.74 -15.75
N ALA A 12 8.93 -4.45 -16.84
CA ALA A 12 8.93 -3.88 -18.18
C ALA A 12 7.69 -2.99 -18.31
N GLN A 13 7.91 -1.69 -18.49
CA GLN A 13 6.85 -0.70 -18.51
C GLN A 13 5.92 -1.09 -19.67
N ARG A 14 4.80 -1.74 -19.37
CA ARG A 14 3.87 -2.16 -20.41
C ARG A 14 3.22 -0.92 -20.96
N VAL A 15 3.64 -0.53 -22.15
CA VAL A 15 3.03 0.55 -22.90
C VAL A 15 1.65 0.07 -23.34
N PHE A 16 0.61 0.67 -22.79
CA PHE A 16 -0.75 0.43 -23.22
C PHE A 16 -1.18 1.45 -24.28
N LYS A 17 -2.11 1.04 -25.14
CA LYS A 17 -2.72 1.94 -26.13
C LYS A 17 -3.43 3.11 -25.45
N GLU A 18 -3.25 4.29 -26.01
CA GLU A 18 -3.98 5.50 -25.63
C GLU A 18 -5.41 5.48 -26.19
N ILE A 19 -6.34 5.93 -25.37
CA ILE A 19 -7.76 5.97 -25.67
C ILE A 19 -8.23 7.40 -25.44
N HIS A 20 -8.90 7.99 -26.42
CA HIS A 20 -9.43 9.34 -26.29
C HIS A 20 -10.89 9.30 -25.84
N GLY A 21 -11.26 10.25 -24.99
CA GLY A 21 -12.62 10.35 -24.49
C GLY A 21 -12.95 11.73 -23.96
N VAL A 22 -14.21 11.90 -23.59
CA VAL A 22 -14.75 13.16 -23.05
C VAL A 22 -15.14 12.95 -21.60
N VAL A 23 -14.79 13.90 -20.74
CA VAL A 23 -15.17 13.89 -19.32
C VAL A 23 -16.66 14.21 -19.19
N VAL A 24 -17.43 13.24 -18.71
CA VAL A 24 -18.89 13.37 -18.50
C VAL A 24 -19.22 13.86 -17.10
N SER A 25 -18.37 13.54 -16.11
CA SER A 25 -18.57 13.98 -14.73
C SER A 25 -17.22 14.16 -14.03
N ALA A 26 -17.02 15.33 -13.44
CA ALA A 26 -15.89 15.70 -12.59
C ALA A 26 -16.40 16.30 -11.27
N GLY A 27 -15.56 16.35 -10.23
CA GLY A 27 -15.86 17.01 -8.95
C GLY A 27 -16.79 16.25 -7.98
N LYS A 28 -17.47 15.19 -8.41
CA LYS A 28 -18.33 14.36 -7.53
C LYS A 28 -17.57 13.35 -6.68
N MET A 29 -16.36 12.98 -7.11
CA MET A 29 -15.50 11.99 -6.46
C MET A 29 -14.08 12.53 -6.44
N ASP A 30 -13.38 12.38 -5.32
CA ASP A 30 -11.98 12.81 -5.24
C ASP A 30 -11.09 11.93 -6.13
N ARG A 31 -10.13 12.58 -6.81
CA ARG A 31 -9.11 11.97 -7.68
C ARG A 31 -9.65 11.01 -8.74
N THR A 32 -10.89 11.26 -9.16
CA THR A 32 -11.64 10.34 -10.02
C THR A 32 -12.62 11.10 -10.91
N VAL A 33 -12.60 10.78 -12.20
CA VAL A 33 -13.56 11.29 -13.17
C VAL A 33 -14.25 10.16 -13.91
N LYS A 34 -15.43 10.45 -14.47
CA LYS A 34 -16.12 9.56 -15.41
C LYS A 34 -15.86 10.04 -16.83
N VAL A 35 -15.19 9.21 -17.63
CA VAL A 35 -14.85 9.50 -19.04
C VAL A 35 -15.65 8.60 -19.96
N ARG A 36 -16.24 9.17 -21.01
CA ARG A 36 -16.90 8.43 -22.09
C ARG A 36 -15.95 8.29 -23.27
N VAL A 37 -15.75 7.05 -23.69
CA VAL A 37 -14.92 6.66 -24.82
C VAL A 37 -15.81 6.18 -25.95
N ALA A 38 -15.48 6.58 -27.19
CA ALA A 38 -16.16 6.07 -28.37
C ALA A 38 -15.79 4.59 -28.60
N GLY A 39 -16.80 3.75 -28.80
CA GLY A 39 -16.64 2.35 -29.18
C GLY A 39 -17.57 2.03 -30.34
N ARG A 40 -17.28 0.95 -31.07
CA ARG A 40 -18.15 0.44 -32.12
C ARG A 40 -18.35 -1.05 -31.92
N ARG A 41 -19.58 -1.52 -32.09
CA ARG A 41 -19.94 -2.94 -32.03
C ARG A 41 -20.40 -3.40 -33.40
N TRP A 42 -19.83 -4.50 -33.88
CA TRP A 42 -20.31 -5.18 -35.08
C TRP A 42 -21.57 -5.98 -34.76
N ASN A 43 -22.62 -5.78 -35.54
CA ASN A 43 -23.80 -6.64 -35.54
C ASN A 43 -23.68 -7.62 -36.73
N SER A 44 -23.53 -8.92 -36.45
CA SER A 44 -23.34 -9.97 -37.46
C SER A 44 -24.58 -10.25 -38.30
N PHE A 45 -25.78 -10.03 -37.75
CA PHE A 45 -27.04 -10.24 -38.46
C PHE A 45 -27.26 -9.14 -39.52
N ILE A 46 -27.10 -7.88 -39.11
CA ILE A 46 -27.29 -6.71 -40.00
C ILE A 46 -26.01 -6.43 -40.83
N LYS A 47 -24.87 -7.03 -40.46
CA LYS A 47 -23.54 -6.80 -41.05
C LYS A 47 -23.15 -5.31 -41.06
N LYS A 48 -23.40 -4.61 -39.95
CA LYS A 48 -23.13 -3.18 -39.79
C LYS A 48 -22.50 -2.89 -38.43
N HIS A 49 -21.63 -1.87 -38.38
CA HIS A 49 -21.12 -1.31 -37.14
C HIS A 49 -22.08 -0.28 -36.55
N PHE A 50 -22.39 -0.43 -35.27
CA PHE A 50 -23.15 0.53 -34.47
C PHE A 50 -22.25 1.16 -33.40
N ASP A 51 -22.58 2.37 -32.99
CA ASP A 51 -21.87 3.05 -31.91
C ASP A 51 -22.20 2.39 -30.56
N ASP A 52 -21.15 2.07 -29.80
CA ASP A 52 -21.21 1.44 -28.47
C ASP A 52 -20.28 2.22 -27.53
N PRO A 53 -20.64 3.47 -27.15
CA PRO A 53 -19.81 4.28 -26.28
C PRO A 53 -19.75 3.70 -24.86
N LYS A 54 -18.55 3.60 -24.29
CA LYS A 54 -18.32 3.03 -22.96
C LYS A 54 -17.89 4.10 -21.98
N THR A 55 -18.31 3.97 -20.74
CA THR A 55 -17.87 4.86 -19.66
C THR A 55 -16.89 4.17 -18.73
N HIS A 56 -15.85 4.88 -18.34
CA HIS A 56 -14.81 4.38 -17.45
C HIS A 56 -14.61 5.34 -16.28
N LEU A 57 -14.34 4.77 -15.10
CA LEU A 57 -13.83 5.51 -13.96
C LEU A 57 -12.31 5.63 -14.11
N VAL A 58 -11.84 6.87 -14.25
CA VAL A 58 -10.45 7.19 -14.54
C VAL A 58 -9.85 7.89 -13.33
N HIS A 59 -8.62 7.51 -12.98
CA HIS A 59 -7.88 8.16 -11.92
C HIS A 59 -7.27 9.48 -12.40
N ASP A 60 -7.59 10.54 -11.66
CA ASP A 60 -6.99 11.88 -11.76
C ASP A 60 -6.15 12.15 -10.50
N PRO A 61 -4.82 12.09 -10.54
CA PRO A 61 -4.01 12.25 -9.34
C PRO A 61 -4.17 13.61 -8.64
N ASN A 62 -4.34 14.68 -9.43
CA ASN A 62 -4.26 16.07 -8.96
C ASN A 62 -5.58 16.84 -9.14
N ASN A 63 -6.68 16.18 -9.51
CA ASN A 63 -7.98 16.81 -9.75
C ASN A 63 -7.91 17.96 -10.79
N SER A 64 -7.14 17.75 -11.85
CA SER A 64 -6.91 18.75 -12.90
C SER A 64 -8.08 18.86 -13.89
N LEU A 65 -8.92 17.83 -14.00
CA LEU A 65 -9.98 17.78 -14.99
C LEU A 65 -11.27 18.47 -14.55
N ARG A 66 -12.02 18.92 -15.55
CA ARG A 66 -13.35 19.51 -15.44
C ARG A 66 -14.31 18.83 -16.41
N LEU A 67 -15.61 19.09 -16.23
CA LEU A 67 -16.64 18.54 -17.11
C LEU A 67 -16.45 19.07 -18.54
N GLY A 68 -16.56 18.19 -19.54
CA GLY A 68 -16.46 18.54 -20.95
C GLY A 68 -15.05 18.45 -21.55
N ASP A 69 -14.01 18.30 -20.73
CA ASP A 69 -12.64 18.20 -21.26
C ASP A 69 -12.46 16.94 -22.14
N ILE A 70 -11.65 17.09 -23.18
CA ILE A 70 -11.23 15.99 -24.07
C ILE A 70 -9.87 15.51 -23.58
N VAL A 71 -9.77 14.23 -23.27
CA VAL A 71 -8.61 13.66 -22.56
C VAL A 71 -8.10 12.39 -23.21
N ALA A 72 -6.79 12.18 -23.12
CA ALA A 72 -6.15 10.90 -23.41
C ALA A 72 -6.03 10.09 -22.11
N ILE A 73 -6.54 8.86 -22.13
CA ILE A 73 -6.46 7.92 -21.02
C ILE A 73 -5.68 6.68 -21.41
N THR A 74 -5.02 6.07 -20.43
CA THR A 74 -4.25 4.85 -20.60
C THR A 74 -4.79 3.77 -19.64
N PRO A 75 -5.09 2.55 -20.12
CA PRO A 75 -5.49 1.45 -19.26
C PRO A 75 -4.29 0.87 -18.50
N GLY A 76 -4.53 -0.11 -17.63
CA GLY A 76 -3.47 -0.83 -16.91
C GLY A 76 -3.09 -0.23 -15.56
N TRP A 77 -3.53 1.00 -15.26
CA TRP A 77 -3.35 1.61 -13.95
C TRP A 77 -4.50 1.27 -13.01
N ARG A 78 -4.33 0.19 -12.25
CA ARG A 78 -5.30 -0.20 -11.21
C ARG A 78 -5.07 0.62 -9.94
N THR A 79 -6.03 1.47 -9.60
CA THR A 79 -6.04 2.24 -8.33
C THR A 79 -7.12 1.74 -7.38
N SER A 80 -8.22 1.21 -7.90
CA SER A 80 -9.33 0.67 -7.12
C SER A 80 -9.92 -0.56 -7.84
N GLN A 81 -11.04 -1.10 -7.35
CA GLN A 81 -11.73 -2.24 -7.94
C GLN A 81 -12.22 -1.95 -9.36
N SER A 82 -12.84 -0.78 -9.56
CA SER A 82 -13.41 -0.33 -10.84
C SER A 82 -12.51 0.64 -11.63
N LYS A 83 -11.57 1.32 -10.96
CA LYS A 83 -10.62 2.28 -11.56
C LYS A 83 -9.41 1.54 -12.14
N ARG A 84 -9.42 1.37 -13.47
CA ARG A 84 -8.38 0.67 -14.25
C ARG A 84 -7.67 1.54 -15.28
N HIS A 85 -8.08 2.80 -15.36
CA HIS A 85 -7.56 3.78 -16.31
C HIS A 85 -7.00 4.97 -15.54
N VAL A 86 -6.03 5.64 -16.14
CA VAL A 86 -5.42 6.86 -15.63
C VAL A 86 -5.30 7.87 -16.77
N ILE A 87 -5.34 9.16 -16.43
CA ILE A 87 -5.16 10.23 -17.41
C ILE A 87 -3.69 10.30 -17.81
N LYS A 88 -3.45 10.50 -19.10
CA LYS A 88 -2.12 10.79 -19.64
C LYS A 88 -1.91 12.28 -19.81
N HIS A 89 -2.80 12.95 -20.55
CA HIS A 89 -2.78 14.39 -20.76
C HIS A 89 -4.16 14.91 -21.19
N ILE A 90 -4.35 16.22 -21.10
CA ILE A 90 -5.53 16.93 -21.65
C ILE A 90 -5.25 17.21 -23.13
N ILE A 91 -6.16 16.78 -24.01
CA ILE A 91 -6.06 17.03 -25.46
C ILE A 91 -6.61 18.42 -25.76
N ALA A 92 -7.80 18.72 -25.23
CA ALA A 92 -8.42 20.02 -25.37
C ALA A 92 -9.23 20.37 -24.10
N PRO A 93 -9.05 21.58 -23.54
CA PRO A 93 -9.87 22.07 -22.45
C PRO A 93 -11.29 22.34 -22.98
N GLY A 94 -12.29 21.63 -22.43
CA GLY A 94 -13.69 21.76 -22.84
C GLY A 94 -14.54 22.57 -21.86
N SER A 95 -14.00 22.87 -20.69
CA SER A 95 -14.70 23.60 -19.61
C SER A 95 -14.53 25.12 -19.64
N GLY A 96 -13.79 25.66 -20.61
CA GLY A 96 -13.50 27.10 -20.72
C GLY A 96 -12.36 27.61 -19.83
N VAL A 97 -11.88 26.81 -18.88
CA VAL A 97 -10.67 27.14 -18.09
C VAL A 97 -9.42 26.71 -18.85
N PRO A 98 -8.40 27.57 -19.02
CA PRO A 98 -7.10 27.20 -19.61
C PRO A 98 -6.43 26.02 -18.91
N ILE A 99 -5.46 25.37 -19.56
CA ILE A 99 -4.69 24.26 -18.95
C ILE A 99 -3.74 24.80 -17.88
N GLU A 100 -3.24 26.02 -18.06
CA GLU A 100 -2.26 26.69 -17.20
C GLU A 100 -2.80 26.95 -15.78
N ASP A 101 -4.09 27.26 -15.66
CA ASP A 101 -4.73 27.53 -14.36
C ASP A 101 -5.06 26.26 -13.56
N ARG A 102 -4.60 25.10 -14.02
CA ARG A 102 -4.97 23.80 -13.47
C ARG A 102 -3.75 23.09 -12.90
N PRO A 103 -3.94 22.25 -11.86
CA PRO A 103 -2.87 21.38 -11.39
C PRO A 103 -2.31 20.52 -12.52
N GLU A 104 -0.99 20.42 -12.62
CA GLU A 104 -0.34 19.59 -13.62
C GLU A 104 -0.66 18.10 -13.43
N ILE A 105 -0.68 17.35 -14.53
CA ILE A 105 -0.90 15.91 -14.49
C ILE A 105 0.46 15.20 -14.35
N PRO A 106 0.68 14.40 -13.30
CA PRO A 106 1.96 13.72 -13.11
C PRO A 106 2.31 12.78 -14.26
N THR A 107 3.58 12.78 -14.65
CA THR A 107 4.08 11.91 -15.72
C THR A 107 3.97 10.44 -15.30
N GLU A 108 4.08 9.52 -16.27
CA GLU A 108 4.01 8.09 -15.96
C GLU A 108 5.15 7.65 -15.03
N LEU A 109 6.35 8.20 -15.22
CA LEU A 109 7.55 7.92 -14.42
C LEU A 109 7.40 8.43 -12.99
N GLU A 110 6.86 9.64 -12.79
CA GLU A 110 6.57 10.16 -11.45
C GLU A 110 5.55 9.30 -10.71
N ARG A 111 4.52 8.81 -11.43
CA ARG A 111 3.49 7.95 -10.85
C ARG A 111 4.05 6.60 -10.43
N THR A 112 4.91 5.97 -11.24
CA THR A 112 5.56 4.71 -10.86
C THR A 112 6.51 4.91 -9.71
N ALA A 113 7.36 5.94 -9.76
CA ALA A 113 8.29 6.28 -8.68
C ALA A 113 7.54 6.50 -7.36
N LYS A 114 6.44 7.27 -7.37
CA LYS A 114 5.59 7.46 -6.18
C LYS A 114 5.03 6.14 -5.64
N ARG A 115 4.58 5.23 -6.50
CA ARG A 115 4.08 3.92 -6.08
C ARG A 115 5.19 3.04 -5.49
N GLU A 116 6.40 3.12 -6.04
CA GLU A 116 7.56 2.39 -5.54
C GLU A 116 8.01 2.89 -4.17
N THR A 117 8.05 4.22 -3.97
CA THR A 117 8.39 4.80 -2.67
C THR A 117 7.34 4.44 -1.62
N GLU A 118 6.05 4.59 -1.92
CA GLU A 118 4.96 4.16 -1.01
C GLU A 118 5.04 2.68 -0.66
N ARG A 119 5.40 1.83 -1.62
CA ARG A 119 5.59 0.39 -1.40
C ARG A 119 6.80 0.10 -0.53
N ALA A 120 7.94 0.74 -0.79
CA ALA A 120 9.15 0.60 0.01
C ALA A 120 8.92 1.05 1.47
N LEU A 121 8.21 2.16 1.68
CA LEU A 121 7.81 2.61 3.03
C LEU A 121 6.88 1.61 3.73
N LYS A 122 5.97 0.96 2.99
CA LYS A 122 5.12 -0.08 3.56
C LYS A 122 5.90 -1.34 3.92
N ASP A 123 6.84 -1.74 3.08
CA ASP A 123 7.65 -2.96 3.27
C ASP A 123 8.63 -2.78 4.43
N THR A 124 9.28 -1.61 4.54
CA THR A 124 10.12 -1.26 5.70
C THR A 124 9.31 -1.29 7.00
N ARG A 125 8.13 -0.66 7.04
CA ARG A 125 7.23 -0.72 8.20
C ARG A 125 6.83 -2.16 8.56
N ARG A 126 6.59 -3.02 7.57
CA ARG A 126 6.28 -4.43 7.78
C ARG A 126 7.48 -5.19 8.35
N MET A 127 8.68 -4.92 7.83
CA MET A 127 9.92 -5.56 8.30
C MET A 127 10.21 -5.20 9.75
N VAL A 128 10.11 -3.93 10.13
CA VAL A 128 10.29 -3.48 11.52
C VAL A 128 9.32 -4.20 12.45
N ARG A 129 8.02 -4.21 12.13
CA ARG A 129 7.00 -4.92 12.92
C ARG A 129 7.28 -6.42 13.05
N GLN A 130 7.81 -7.06 12.00
CA GLN A 130 8.18 -8.47 12.03
C GLN A 130 9.42 -8.72 12.89
N LEU A 131 10.40 -7.81 12.86
CA LEU A 131 11.60 -7.90 13.68
C LEU A 131 11.26 -7.73 15.16
N GLU A 132 10.46 -6.72 15.51
CA GLU A 132 9.96 -6.49 16.88
C GLU A 132 9.27 -7.74 17.41
N ALA A 133 8.30 -8.28 16.67
CA ALA A 133 7.59 -9.50 17.09
C ALA A 133 8.53 -10.71 17.27
N ARG A 134 9.58 -10.84 16.45
CA ARG A 134 10.59 -11.90 16.61
C ARG A 134 11.47 -11.68 17.84
N VAL A 135 11.84 -10.43 18.12
CA VAL A 135 12.61 -10.06 19.31
C VAL A 135 11.79 -10.38 20.57
N ASP A 136 10.52 -9.99 20.62
CA ASP A 136 9.63 -10.28 21.74
C ASP A 136 9.47 -11.77 21.99
N GLN A 137 9.28 -12.56 20.92
CA GLN A 137 9.20 -14.02 21.00
C GLN A 137 10.50 -14.62 21.56
N ARG A 138 11.66 -14.14 21.11
CA ARG A 138 12.96 -14.59 21.62
C ARG A 138 13.13 -14.23 23.09
N LEU A 139 12.84 -12.99 23.49
CA LEU A 139 12.92 -12.56 24.89
C LEU A 139 11.99 -13.39 25.78
N ALA A 140 10.77 -13.68 25.33
CA ALA A 140 9.85 -14.55 26.07
C ALA A 140 10.36 -16.00 26.19
N ALA A 141 10.94 -16.56 25.12
CA ALA A 141 11.52 -17.89 25.16
C ALA A 141 12.75 -17.95 26.08
N THR A 142 13.64 -16.96 25.98
CA THR A 142 14.81 -16.81 26.87
C THR A 142 14.37 -16.66 28.32
N GLY A 143 13.35 -15.84 28.60
CA GLY A 143 12.81 -15.69 29.95
C GLY A 143 12.24 -16.99 30.53
N LYS A 144 11.59 -17.83 29.72
CA LYS A 144 11.14 -19.17 30.14
C LYS A 144 12.30 -20.11 30.44
N LEU A 145 13.35 -20.08 29.61
CA LEU A 145 14.57 -20.86 29.83
C LEU A 145 15.26 -20.45 31.13
N VAL A 146 15.44 -19.14 31.38
CA VAL A 146 16.04 -18.60 32.61
C VAL A 146 15.28 -19.08 33.85
N LYS A 147 13.94 -18.97 33.85
CA LYS A 147 13.11 -19.47 34.97
C LYS A 147 13.28 -20.97 35.20
N LYS A 148 13.36 -21.77 34.11
CA LYS A 148 13.56 -23.22 34.20
C LYS A 148 14.94 -23.56 34.74
N THR A 149 15.99 -22.84 34.31
CA THR A 149 17.35 -23.03 34.83
C THR A 149 17.47 -22.61 36.29
N GLU A 150 16.88 -21.49 36.69
CA GLU A 150 16.82 -21.05 38.10
C GLU A 150 16.13 -22.10 38.97
N HIS A 151 14.99 -22.62 38.52
CA HIS A 151 14.28 -23.68 39.25
C HIS A 151 15.11 -24.96 39.39
N ALA A 152 15.78 -25.40 38.32
CA ALA A 152 16.66 -26.56 38.34
C ALA A 152 17.87 -26.36 39.27
N MET A 153 18.52 -25.18 39.22
CA MET A 153 19.62 -24.83 40.11
C MET A 153 19.16 -24.77 41.57
N ARG A 154 17.98 -24.23 41.85
CA ARG A 154 17.39 -24.19 43.18
C ARG A 154 17.12 -25.58 43.75
N LEU A 155 16.57 -26.49 42.94
CA LEU A 155 16.41 -27.89 43.31
C LEU A 155 17.77 -28.56 43.59
N GLY A 156 18.77 -28.33 42.74
CA GLY A 156 20.12 -28.85 42.92
C GLY A 156 20.79 -28.35 44.21
N ALA A 157 20.64 -27.05 44.53
CA ALA A 157 21.14 -26.46 45.77
C ALA A 157 20.47 -27.09 47.00
N GLY A 158 19.16 -27.35 46.94
CA GLY A 158 18.43 -28.08 47.98
C GLY A 158 18.94 -29.50 48.20
N ILE A 159 19.29 -30.23 47.12
CA ILE A 159 19.89 -31.57 47.20
C ILE A 159 21.29 -31.54 47.81
N LEU A 160 22.10 -30.55 47.43
CA LEU A 160 23.48 -30.38 47.92
C LEU A 160 23.55 -29.72 49.31
N GLY A 161 22.42 -29.32 49.89
CA GLY A 161 22.37 -28.64 51.20
C GLY A 161 22.98 -27.24 51.20
N VAL A 162 23.17 -26.62 50.02
CA VAL A 162 23.76 -25.30 49.85
C VAL A 162 22.67 -24.24 49.84
N ALA A 163 22.86 -23.15 50.59
CA ALA A 163 21.88 -22.06 50.65
C ALA A 163 21.73 -21.33 49.30
N TRP A 164 20.48 -21.11 48.85
CA TRP A 164 20.20 -20.36 47.63
C TRP A 164 20.28 -18.84 47.89
N PRO A 165 20.99 -18.06 47.06
CA PRO A 165 21.03 -16.60 47.18
C PRO A 165 19.62 -16.00 47.02
N GLY A 166 19.02 -15.56 48.13
CA GLY A 166 17.67 -14.96 48.16
C GLY A 166 16.74 -15.51 49.24
N ASP A 167 17.03 -16.70 49.80
CA ASP A 167 16.19 -17.30 50.86
C ASP A 167 16.45 -16.71 52.26
N GLU A 168 17.48 -15.87 52.42
CA GLU A 168 17.84 -15.23 53.69
C GLU A 168 16.81 -14.19 54.19
N ASN A 169 16.05 -13.55 53.30
CA ASN A 169 15.08 -12.52 53.68
C ASN A 169 13.74 -13.08 54.21
N ALA A 170 13.40 -14.34 53.92
CA ALA A 170 12.13 -14.94 54.35
C ALA A 170 12.12 -15.34 55.84
N ARG A 171 13.28 -15.54 56.46
CA ARG A 171 13.38 -15.98 57.87
C ARG A 171 13.12 -14.87 58.90
N LYS A 172 13.15 -13.58 58.51
CA LYS A 172 13.03 -12.45 59.46
C LYS A 172 11.59 -12.07 59.86
N HIS A 173 10.55 -12.56 59.19
CA HIS A 173 9.15 -12.14 59.45
C HIS A 173 8.26 -13.14 60.21
N GLY A 174 8.79 -14.30 60.66
CA GLY A 174 7.99 -15.41 61.18
C GLY A 174 7.86 -15.57 62.71
N LYS A 175 8.15 -14.56 63.53
CA LYS A 175 8.11 -14.70 65.01
C LYS A 175 7.36 -13.56 65.71
N ARG A 176 6.02 -13.59 65.65
CA ARG A 176 5.13 -13.01 66.67
C ARG A 176 3.90 -13.91 66.80
N ARG A 177 4.00 -14.94 67.65
CA ARG A 177 2.86 -15.69 68.19
C ARG A 177 2.64 -15.20 69.62
N GLY A 178 1.43 -14.73 69.90
CA GLY A 178 0.83 -14.69 71.25
C GLY A 178 -0.12 -15.87 71.37
#